data_AF-A0A966RBZ2-F1
#
_entry.id   AF-A0A966RBZ2-F1
#
_cell.length_a   1.000
_cell.length_b   1.000
_cell.length_c   1.000
_cell.angle_alpha   90.00
_cell.angle_beta   90.00
_cell.angle_gamma   90.00
#
_symmetry.space_group_name_H-M   'P 1'
#
loop_
_entity.id
_entity.type
_entity.pdbx_description
1 polymer ?
#
loop_
_entity_poly.entity_id
_entity_poly.type
_entity_poly.pdbx_seq_one_letter_code
_entity_poly.pdbx_strand_id
1 'polypeptide(L)'
;MVRLGTPAALAYPVPVDFGGKVVRWDVSGPDEPLYYEVINDSSFSVESAESIVDASAAMWSGVDGSALRLVSAKDSVQARTSITVNFKSNFDGGDFAAAYAEMDETDTDGKPVHCSVNVAIRGNEVLKDLEKTVLHELGHCIGLGHSLFPKAIMSYRLSQNSFALDVDDVAAVRRLYPADGDTFEIPPGCAIGARRGNSRQRSGFTGFMEVPDLTLILLPFLCPILFPVLVRILCPSLLWTLIAMLTARRQRG
;
A
#
# COMPACT_ATOMS: atom_id res chain seq x y z
N MET A 1 -1.26 -23.28 -7.82
CA MET A 1 -0.80 -21.95 -7.36
C MET A 1 -2.01 -21.28 -6.74
N VAL A 2 -2.02 -21.18 -5.41
CA VAL A 2 -3.11 -20.53 -4.67
C VAL A 2 -3.07 -19.03 -4.98
N ARG A 3 -4.22 -18.46 -5.32
CA ARG A 3 -4.39 -17.01 -5.53
C ARG A 3 -5.28 -16.49 -4.41
N LEU A 4 -5.15 -15.21 -4.09
CA LEU A 4 -6.07 -14.53 -3.17
C LEU A 4 -7.28 -14.06 -4.00
N GLY A 5 -8.48 -14.22 -3.44
CA GLY A 5 -9.74 -14.25 -4.17
C GLY A 5 -10.18 -12.91 -4.76
N THR A 6 -9.58 -11.81 -4.29
CA THR A 6 -9.85 -10.48 -4.82
C THR A 6 -9.42 -10.42 -6.30
N PRO A 7 -10.31 -10.03 -7.23
CA PRO A 7 -9.98 -10.02 -8.65
C PRO A 7 -8.72 -9.20 -8.90
N ALA A 8 -7.73 -9.80 -9.58
CA ALA A 8 -6.44 -9.19 -9.91
C ALA A 8 -6.53 -7.91 -10.78
N ALA A 9 -7.74 -7.46 -11.11
CA ALA A 9 -8.01 -6.36 -12.02
C ALA A 9 -7.69 -4.96 -11.45
N LEU A 10 -7.37 -4.83 -10.16
CA LEU A 10 -7.04 -3.54 -9.55
C LEU A 10 -5.72 -3.65 -8.78
N ALA A 11 -4.60 -3.70 -9.51
CA ALA A 11 -3.28 -3.34 -8.99
C ALA A 11 -3.18 -1.81 -8.84
N TYR A 12 -4.17 -1.21 -8.17
CA TYR A 12 -4.12 0.18 -7.74
C TYR A 12 -3.65 0.23 -6.30
N PRO A 13 -2.74 1.13 -5.94
CA PRO A 13 -2.24 1.26 -4.57
C PRO A 13 -3.31 1.70 -3.56
N VAL A 14 -4.53 1.99 -4.01
CA VAL A 14 -5.69 2.33 -3.19
C VAL A 14 -6.93 1.68 -3.84
N PRO A 15 -7.77 0.92 -3.11
CA PRO A 15 -9.04 0.45 -3.59
C PRO A 15 -9.88 1.69 -3.86
N VAL A 16 -10.12 1.86 -5.15
CA VAL A 16 -11.16 2.72 -5.64
C VAL A 16 -12.38 1.85 -5.87
N ASP A 17 -13.57 2.35 -5.58
CA ASP A 17 -14.79 1.72 -6.07
C ASP A 17 -14.77 1.64 -7.60
N PHE A 18 -15.72 0.93 -8.20
CA PHE A 18 -15.84 0.87 -9.66
C PHE A 18 -16.04 2.26 -10.33
N GLY A 19 -16.33 3.30 -9.53
CA GLY A 19 -16.44 4.71 -9.94
C GLY A 19 -15.14 5.51 -9.81
N GLY A 20 -14.04 4.92 -9.30
CA GLY A 20 -12.77 5.61 -9.10
C GLY A 20 -12.66 6.39 -7.78
N LYS A 21 -13.64 6.26 -6.86
CA LYS A 21 -13.63 6.91 -5.55
C LYS A 21 -12.83 6.06 -4.57
N VAL A 22 -11.87 6.67 -3.88
CA VAL A 22 -11.11 6.02 -2.81
C VAL A 22 -12.07 5.52 -1.73
N VAL A 23 -12.04 4.21 -1.46
CA VAL A 23 -12.74 3.58 -0.35
C VAL A 23 -11.75 3.47 0.79
N ARG A 24 -11.87 4.36 1.78
CA ARG A 24 -11.06 4.34 3.01
C ARG A 24 -11.94 4.62 4.22
N TRP A 25 -11.51 4.11 5.37
CA TRP A 25 -12.12 4.46 6.64
C TRP A 25 -11.90 5.93 6.98
N ASP A 26 -12.88 6.51 7.65
CA ASP A 26 -12.77 7.85 8.21
C ASP A 26 -12.06 7.79 9.57
N VAL A 27 -10.75 7.53 9.53
CA VAL A 27 -9.88 7.56 10.71
C VAL A 27 -9.26 8.94 10.74
N SER A 28 -9.73 9.79 11.67
CA SER A 28 -9.23 11.17 11.79
C SER A 28 -8.04 11.30 12.77
N GLY A 29 -7.72 10.24 13.50
CA GLY A 29 -6.61 10.18 14.44
C GLY A 29 -6.50 8.86 15.21
N PRO A 30 -5.49 8.72 16.08
CA PRO A 30 -5.25 7.49 16.83
C PRO A 30 -6.34 7.15 17.86
N ASP A 31 -7.21 8.10 18.19
CA ASP A 31 -8.32 7.93 19.14
C ASP A 31 -9.57 7.30 18.50
N GLU A 32 -9.55 7.06 17.18
CA GLU A 32 -10.64 6.45 16.42
C GLU A 32 -10.20 5.10 15.83
N PRO A 33 -10.01 4.06 16.66
CA PRO A 33 -9.62 2.75 16.16
C PRO A 33 -10.74 2.10 15.36
N LEU A 34 -10.35 1.26 14.41
CA LEU A 34 -11.26 0.31 13.79
C LEU A 34 -11.31 -0.95 14.65
N TYR A 35 -12.50 -1.38 14.98
CA TYR A 35 -12.69 -2.55 15.82
C TYR A 35 -12.83 -3.80 14.96
N TYR A 36 -12.08 -4.84 15.28
CA TYR A 36 -12.21 -6.13 14.61
C TYR A 36 -12.80 -7.20 15.52
N GLU A 37 -13.56 -8.12 14.93
CA GLU A 37 -14.10 -9.29 15.61
C GLU A 37 -13.69 -10.55 14.86
N VAL A 38 -13.34 -11.60 15.62
CA VAL A 38 -13.00 -12.90 15.05
C VAL A 38 -14.20 -13.83 15.21
N ILE A 39 -14.74 -14.29 14.09
CA ILE A 39 -15.79 -15.29 14.02
C ILE A 39 -15.16 -16.58 13.49
N ASN A 40 -15.27 -17.66 14.26
CA ASN A 40 -14.70 -18.94 13.88
C ASN A 40 -15.78 -20.02 13.84
N ASP A 41 -16.24 -20.33 12.63
CA ASP A 41 -17.23 -21.37 12.35
C ASP A 41 -16.58 -22.67 11.85
N SER A 42 -15.25 -22.77 11.98
CA SER A 42 -14.46 -23.91 11.53
C SER A 42 -14.05 -24.80 12.71
N SER A 43 -13.48 -25.96 12.41
CA SER A 43 -12.83 -26.80 13.43
C SER A 43 -11.45 -26.27 13.87
N PHE A 44 -11.01 -25.13 13.34
CA PHE A 44 -9.77 -24.47 13.73
C PHE A 44 -9.88 -23.96 15.17
N SER A 45 -8.76 -23.88 15.88
CA SER A 45 -8.77 -23.36 17.25
C SER A 45 -9.13 -21.88 17.25
N VAL A 46 -10.12 -21.50 18.07
CA VAL A 46 -10.51 -20.09 18.30
C VAL A 46 -9.32 -19.28 18.81
N GLU A 47 -8.54 -19.84 19.73
CA GLU A 47 -7.33 -19.19 20.27
C GLU A 47 -6.28 -18.94 19.17
N SER A 48 -6.10 -19.90 18.25
CA SER A 48 -5.19 -19.73 17.12
C SER A 48 -5.71 -18.70 16.11
N ALA A 49 -7.02 -18.69 15.84
CA ALA A 49 -7.64 -17.69 14.96
C ALA A 49 -7.42 -16.27 15.50
N GLU A 50 -7.71 -16.08 16.79
CA GLU A 50 -7.53 -14.80 17.47
C GLU A 50 -6.07 -14.38 17.49
N SER A 51 -5.16 -15.27 17.87
CA SER A 51 -3.73 -14.97 17.88
C SER A 51 -3.19 -14.52 16.51
N ILE A 52 -3.69 -15.10 15.41
CA ILE A 52 -3.27 -14.71 14.05
C ILE A 52 -3.80 -13.33 13.68
N VAL A 53 -5.07 -13.06 13.99
CA VAL A 53 -5.71 -11.77 13.69
C VAL A 53 -5.07 -10.67 14.54
N ASP A 54 -4.83 -10.91 15.82
CA ASP A 54 -4.18 -9.97 16.73
C ASP A 54 -2.76 -9.62 16.26
N ALA A 55 -1.96 -10.63 15.88
CA ALA A 55 -0.62 -10.40 15.33
C ALA A 55 -0.67 -9.56 14.04
N SER A 56 -1.64 -9.86 13.16
CA SER A 56 -1.80 -9.13 11.90
C SER A 56 -2.29 -7.69 12.12
N ALA A 57 -3.23 -7.50 13.04
CA ALA A 57 -3.73 -6.20 13.46
C ALA A 57 -2.64 -5.33 14.08
N ALA A 58 -1.77 -5.93 14.91
CA ALA A 58 -0.62 -5.28 15.51
C ALA A 58 0.40 -4.84 14.45
N MET A 59 0.64 -5.64 13.40
CA MET A 59 1.55 -5.26 12.31
C MET A 59 1.06 -4.01 11.56
N TRP A 60 -0.22 -3.95 11.21
CA TRP A 60 -0.78 -2.77 10.54
C TRP A 60 -0.86 -1.54 11.46
N SER A 61 -1.22 -1.73 12.72
CA SER A 61 -1.30 -0.63 13.72
C SER A 61 0.08 -0.11 14.12
N GLY A 62 1.12 -0.92 13.99
CA GLY A 62 2.50 -0.60 14.34
C GLY A 62 3.27 0.16 13.27
N VAL A 63 2.61 0.58 12.17
CA VAL A 63 3.27 1.37 11.12
C VAL A 63 3.53 2.79 11.64
N ASP A 64 4.81 3.08 11.92
CA ASP A 64 5.25 4.42 12.34
C ASP A 64 4.75 5.50 11.36
N GLY A 65 4.25 6.62 11.86
CA GLY A 65 3.72 7.71 11.01
C GLY A 65 2.34 7.42 10.43
N SER A 66 1.67 6.34 10.84
CA SER A 66 0.26 6.11 10.56
C SER A 66 -0.62 6.32 11.80
N ALA A 67 -1.78 6.95 11.61
CA ALA A 67 -2.85 7.03 12.61
C ALA A 67 -3.66 5.73 12.75
N LEU A 68 -3.50 4.76 11.84
CA LEU A 68 -4.28 3.54 11.83
C LEU A 68 -4.10 2.77 13.15
N ARG A 69 -5.23 2.36 13.73
CA ARG A 69 -5.31 1.50 14.91
C ARG A 69 -6.39 0.46 14.68
N LEU A 70 -6.02 -0.80 14.84
CA LEU A 70 -6.92 -1.95 14.83
C LEU A 70 -6.97 -2.53 16.24
N VAL A 71 -8.17 -2.65 16.80
CA VAL A 71 -8.39 -3.09 18.20
C VAL A 71 -9.42 -4.20 18.22
N SER A 72 -9.22 -5.21 19.06
CA SER A 72 -10.20 -6.28 19.24
C SER A 72 -11.49 -5.72 19.84
N ALA A 73 -12.62 -6.03 19.22
CA ALA A 73 -13.94 -5.65 19.73
C ALA A 73 -14.22 -6.29 21.11
N LYS A 74 -13.57 -7.41 21.45
CA LYS A 74 -13.67 -8.04 22.77
C LYS A 74 -13.18 -7.16 23.91
N ASP A 75 -12.25 -6.26 23.60
CA ASP A 75 -11.66 -5.34 24.57
C ASP A 75 -12.54 -4.09 24.79
N SER A 76 -13.68 -3.98 24.09
CA SER A 76 -14.58 -2.81 24.15
C SER A 76 -16.05 -3.21 24.26
N VAL A 77 -16.71 -2.79 25.35
CA VAL A 77 -18.11 -3.15 25.68
C VAL A 77 -19.14 -2.42 24.80
N GLN A 78 -18.73 -1.42 24.01
CA GLN A 78 -19.64 -0.57 23.21
C GLN A 78 -19.15 -0.30 21.78
N ALA A 79 -18.10 -0.99 21.32
CA ALA A 79 -17.59 -0.78 19.98
C ALA A 79 -18.51 -1.39 18.92
N ARG A 80 -18.81 -0.61 17.87
CA ARG A 80 -19.34 -1.17 16.62
C ARG A 80 -18.19 -1.85 15.89
N THR A 81 -18.34 -3.13 15.58
CA THR A 81 -17.39 -3.89 14.76
C THR A 81 -17.27 -3.25 13.38
N SER A 82 -16.05 -2.84 13.02
CA SER A 82 -15.70 -2.32 11.70
C SER A 82 -15.26 -3.44 10.77
N ILE A 83 -14.56 -4.45 11.31
CA ILE A 83 -14.00 -5.55 10.52
C ILE A 83 -14.39 -6.88 11.15
N THR A 84 -14.95 -7.80 10.37
CA THR A 84 -15.21 -9.16 10.83
C THR A 84 -14.29 -10.14 10.12
N VAL A 85 -13.51 -10.93 10.85
CA VAL A 85 -12.64 -11.97 10.29
C VAL A 85 -13.28 -13.34 10.53
N ASN A 86 -13.74 -13.96 9.45
CA ASN A 86 -14.47 -15.21 9.44
C ASN A 86 -13.54 -16.36 9.05
N PHE A 87 -13.27 -17.28 9.96
CA PHE A 87 -12.61 -18.55 9.67
C PHE A 87 -13.67 -19.61 9.37
N LYS A 88 -13.69 -20.09 8.13
CA LYS A 88 -14.72 -21.01 7.62
C LYS A 88 -14.07 -22.29 7.11
N SER A 89 -14.73 -23.43 7.30
CA SER A 89 -14.28 -24.72 6.75
C SER A 89 -14.39 -24.78 5.22
N ASN A 90 -15.26 -23.95 4.63
CA ASN A 90 -15.41 -23.76 3.20
C ASN A 90 -16.09 -22.41 2.90
N PHE A 91 -15.97 -21.88 1.69
CA PHE A 91 -16.78 -20.75 1.24
C PHE A 91 -17.27 -20.91 -0.20
N ASP A 92 -18.38 -20.26 -0.53
CA ASP A 92 -19.02 -20.25 -1.84
C ASP A 92 -18.23 -19.37 -2.84
N GLY A 93 -17.02 -19.79 -3.19
CA GLY A 93 -16.11 -19.02 -4.06
C GLY A 93 -15.16 -19.87 -4.92
N GLY A 94 -15.25 -21.20 -4.80
CA GLY A 94 -14.47 -22.16 -5.59
C GLY A 94 -13.09 -22.48 -4.99
N ASP A 95 -12.47 -23.54 -5.50
CA ASP A 95 -11.20 -24.13 -5.01
C ASP A 95 -9.95 -23.26 -5.18
N PHE A 96 -10.07 -22.04 -5.68
CA PHE A 96 -8.94 -21.25 -6.18
C PHE A 96 -8.54 -20.06 -5.31
N ALA A 97 -9.36 -19.70 -4.31
CA ALA A 97 -9.08 -18.64 -3.35
C ALA A 97 -8.78 -19.24 -1.97
N ALA A 98 -7.74 -18.75 -1.29
CA ALA A 98 -7.50 -19.06 0.14
C ALA A 98 -8.34 -18.16 1.06
N ALA A 99 -8.54 -16.91 0.66
CA ALA A 99 -9.37 -15.96 1.37
C ALA A 99 -9.82 -14.83 0.42
N TYR A 100 -10.71 -13.98 0.92
CA TYR A 100 -11.07 -12.70 0.32
C TYR A 100 -11.52 -11.71 1.40
N ALA A 101 -11.41 -10.42 1.09
CA ALA A 101 -11.97 -9.33 1.86
C ALA A 101 -12.98 -8.54 1.03
N GLU A 102 -14.04 -8.06 1.68
CA GLU A 102 -15.11 -7.29 1.04
C GLU A 102 -15.57 -6.15 1.94
N MET A 103 -15.58 -4.94 1.39
CA MET A 103 -16.28 -3.79 1.99
C MET A 103 -17.77 -3.94 1.67
N ASP A 104 -18.52 -4.53 2.59
CA ASP A 104 -19.89 -5.00 2.39
C ASP A 104 -20.96 -4.01 2.89
N GLU A 105 -20.60 -3.06 3.77
CA GLU A 105 -21.48 -1.97 4.18
C GLU A 105 -20.85 -0.59 3.97
N THR A 106 -21.67 0.35 3.50
CA THR A 106 -21.30 1.77 3.37
C THR A 106 -22.39 2.68 3.94
N ASP A 107 -22.00 3.88 4.36
CA ASP A 107 -22.94 4.92 4.79
C ASP A 107 -23.59 5.63 3.59
N THR A 108 -24.43 6.62 3.88
CA THR A 108 -25.11 7.43 2.86
C THR A 108 -24.17 8.24 1.97
N ASP A 109 -22.96 8.51 2.44
CA ASP A 109 -21.91 9.22 1.69
C ASP A 109 -21.01 8.25 0.92
N GLY A 110 -21.28 6.94 0.99
CA GLY A 110 -20.48 5.89 0.38
C GLY A 110 -19.11 5.74 1.03
N LYS A 111 -19.01 5.96 2.34
CA LYS A 111 -17.82 5.62 3.15
C LYS A 111 -18.01 4.21 3.72
N PRO A 112 -16.94 3.40 3.86
CA PRO A 112 -17.03 2.07 4.45
C PRO A 112 -17.47 2.16 5.91
N VAL A 113 -18.37 1.24 6.29
CA VAL A 113 -18.88 1.09 7.66
C VAL A 113 -18.59 -0.30 8.20
N HIS A 114 -18.52 -1.30 7.32
CA HIS A 114 -18.14 -2.66 7.66
C HIS A 114 -17.29 -3.29 6.54
N CYS A 115 -16.37 -4.17 6.93
CA CYS A 115 -15.63 -5.03 6.02
C CYS A 115 -15.60 -6.47 6.56
N SER A 116 -15.85 -7.45 5.71
CA SER A 116 -15.70 -8.86 6.06
C SER A 116 -14.47 -9.47 5.39
N VAL A 117 -13.61 -10.09 6.20
CA VAL A 117 -12.58 -11.01 5.75
C VAL A 117 -13.12 -12.43 5.89
N ASN A 118 -12.96 -13.25 4.87
CA ASN A 118 -13.38 -14.64 4.85
C ASN A 118 -12.18 -15.51 4.49
N VAL A 119 -11.77 -16.37 5.43
CA VAL A 119 -10.59 -17.22 5.33
C VAL A 119 -11.04 -18.67 5.30
N ALA A 120 -10.70 -19.41 4.25
CA ALA A 120 -10.90 -20.85 4.24
C ALA A 120 -9.82 -21.51 5.09
N ILE A 121 -10.24 -22.42 5.97
CA ILE A 121 -9.36 -23.37 6.64
C ILE A 121 -9.43 -24.68 5.88
N ARG A 122 -8.41 -24.96 5.07
CA ARG A 122 -8.31 -26.23 4.33
C ARG A 122 -7.26 -27.14 4.95
N GLY A 123 -7.71 -28.22 5.58
CA GLY A 123 -6.90 -29.38 5.92
C GLY A 123 -5.50 -29.05 6.49
N ASN A 124 -4.46 -29.39 5.73
CA ASN A 124 -3.04 -29.28 6.12
C ASN A 124 -2.39 -27.92 5.79
N GLU A 125 -3.17 -26.85 5.71
CA GLU A 125 -2.62 -25.50 5.57
C GLU A 125 -1.55 -25.23 6.63
N VAL A 126 -0.40 -24.75 6.18
CA VAL A 126 0.70 -24.38 7.07
C VAL A 126 0.28 -23.09 7.77
N LEU A 127 0.35 -23.05 9.11
CA LEU A 127 -0.03 -21.89 9.93
C LEU A 127 0.53 -20.56 9.38
N LYS A 128 1.77 -20.58 8.87
CA LYS A 128 2.42 -19.43 8.25
C LYS A 128 1.71 -18.89 6.99
N ASP A 129 1.14 -19.77 6.18
CA ASP A 129 0.38 -19.35 5.00
C ASP A 129 -0.95 -18.73 5.41
N LEU A 130 -1.55 -19.20 6.51
CA LEU A 130 -2.74 -18.61 7.11
C LEU A 130 -2.45 -17.22 7.68
N GLU A 131 -1.36 -17.06 8.43
CA GLU A 131 -0.92 -15.76 8.97
C GLU A 131 -0.70 -14.73 7.86
N LYS A 132 0.00 -15.12 6.78
CA LYS A 132 0.20 -14.26 5.61
C LYS A 132 -1.11 -13.88 4.94
N THR A 133 -2.03 -14.84 4.82
CA THR A 133 -3.33 -14.63 4.19
C THR A 133 -4.15 -13.64 5.01
N VAL A 134 -4.26 -13.83 6.32
CA VAL A 134 -4.98 -12.90 7.21
C VAL A 134 -4.37 -11.49 7.15
N LEU A 135 -3.04 -11.38 7.22
CA LEU A 135 -2.36 -10.09 7.13
C LEU A 135 -2.66 -9.38 5.80
N HIS A 136 -2.69 -10.11 4.69
CA HIS A 136 -3.03 -9.58 3.36
C HIS A 136 -4.49 -9.10 3.29
N GLU A 137 -5.44 -9.94 3.70
CA GLU A 137 -6.86 -9.61 3.60
C GLU A 137 -7.26 -8.46 4.55
N LEU A 138 -6.64 -8.37 5.73
CA LEU A 138 -6.78 -7.18 6.57
C LEU A 138 -6.29 -5.92 5.87
N GLY A 139 -5.22 -6.03 5.07
CA GLY A 139 -4.75 -4.96 4.19
C GLY A 139 -5.84 -4.46 3.24
N HIS A 140 -6.58 -5.37 2.61
CA HIS A 140 -7.74 -5.01 1.81
C HIS A 140 -8.84 -4.33 2.63
N CYS A 141 -9.15 -4.87 3.81
CA CYS A 141 -10.14 -4.24 4.69
C CYS A 141 -9.73 -2.87 5.19
N ILE A 142 -8.45 -2.51 5.30
CA ILE A 142 -8.02 -1.14 5.61
C ILE A 142 -7.89 -0.27 4.36
N GLY A 143 -8.37 -0.73 3.22
CA GLY A 143 -8.35 0.04 1.99
C GLY A 143 -7.00 0.02 1.29
N LEU A 144 -6.29 -1.11 1.24
CA LEU A 144 -5.17 -1.34 0.33
C LEU A 144 -5.58 -2.19 -0.87
N GLY A 145 -5.04 -1.89 -2.04
CA GLY A 145 -5.14 -2.77 -3.21
C GLY A 145 -3.95 -3.72 -3.31
N HIS A 146 -3.93 -4.54 -4.35
CA HIS A 146 -2.78 -5.41 -4.60
C HIS A 146 -1.53 -4.62 -4.99
N SER A 147 -0.40 -4.97 -4.37
CA SER A 147 0.92 -4.46 -4.75
C SER A 147 1.46 -5.18 -5.99
N LEU A 148 2.20 -4.42 -6.82
CA LEU A 148 2.98 -4.97 -7.93
C LEU A 148 4.34 -5.52 -7.46
N PHE A 149 4.78 -5.20 -6.24
CA PHE A 149 6.04 -5.69 -5.69
C PHE A 149 5.85 -7.12 -5.17
N PRO A 150 6.56 -8.13 -5.73
CA PRO A 150 6.30 -9.53 -5.36
C PRO A 150 6.54 -9.87 -3.89
N LYS A 151 7.36 -9.08 -3.19
CA LYS A 151 7.72 -9.29 -1.78
C LYS A 151 6.76 -8.62 -0.79
N ALA A 152 5.98 -7.63 -1.26
CA ALA A 152 4.97 -6.95 -0.46
C ALA A 152 3.92 -7.93 0.03
N ILE A 153 3.42 -7.74 1.26
CA ILE A 153 2.36 -8.60 1.77
C ILE A 153 1.13 -8.49 0.88
N MET A 154 0.85 -7.28 0.37
CA MET A 154 -0.25 -7.01 -0.55
C MET A 154 -0.02 -7.56 -1.98
N SER A 155 1.04 -8.32 -2.25
CA SER A 155 1.19 -9.00 -3.53
C SER A 155 0.11 -10.07 -3.72
N TYR A 156 -0.49 -10.13 -4.91
CA TYR A 156 -1.50 -11.15 -5.26
C TYR A 156 -0.95 -12.60 -5.27
N ARG A 157 0.37 -12.78 -5.13
CA ARG A 157 1.05 -14.08 -5.15
C ARG A 157 1.57 -14.45 -3.75
N LEU A 158 0.77 -15.21 -3.01
CA LEU A 158 1.12 -15.69 -1.66
C LEU A 158 2.49 -16.41 -1.60
N SER A 159 2.83 -17.17 -2.65
CA SER A 159 4.13 -17.88 -2.73
C SER A 159 5.36 -16.96 -2.80
N GLN A 160 5.19 -15.68 -3.15
CA GLN A 160 6.29 -14.74 -3.38
C GLN A 160 6.38 -13.67 -2.27
N ASN A 161 5.29 -13.43 -1.55
CA ASN A 161 5.26 -12.42 -0.49
C ASN A 161 6.09 -12.84 0.72
N SER A 162 6.61 -11.84 1.44
CA SER A 162 7.25 -12.04 2.74
C SER A 162 6.21 -12.03 3.86
N PHE A 163 6.50 -12.68 5.00
CA PHE A 163 5.68 -12.52 6.21
C PHE A 163 6.16 -11.29 6.99
N ALA A 164 6.07 -10.14 6.35
CA ALA A 164 6.46 -8.83 6.86
C ALA A 164 5.83 -7.75 5.97
N LEU A 165 5.62 -6.55 6.51
CA LEU A 165 5.26 -5.39 5.70
C LEU A 165 6.49 -4.95 4.89
N ASP A 166 6.33 -4.82 3.58
CA ASP A 166 7.34 -4.25 2.69
C ASP A 166 7.29 -2.72 2.73
N VAL A 167 8.30 -2.06 2.15
CA VAL A 167 8.34 -0.60 2.04
C VAL A 167 7.14 -0.05 1.26
N ASP A 168 6.63 -0.80 0.28
CA ASP A 168 5.43 -0.43 -0.47
C ASP A 168 4.16 -0.45 0.41
N ASP A 169 3.99 -1.51 1.23
CA ASP A 169 2.86 -1.64 2.16
C ASP A 169 2.85 -0.51 3.20
N VAL A 170 4.03 -0.24 3.79
CA VAL A 170 4.22 0.84 4.77
C VAL A 170 3.93 2.22 4.16
N ALA A 171 4.43 2.48 2.95
CA ALA A 171 4.20 3.76 2.28
C ALA A 171 2.72 3.97 1.95
N ALA A 172 2.01 2.91 1.53
CA ALA A 172 0.59 2.98 1.21
C ALA A 172 -0.27 3.28 2.46
N VAL A 173 0.00 2.61 3.59
CA VAL A 173 -0.74 2.84 4.84
C VAL A 173 -0.50 4.23 5.42
N ARG A 174 0.76 4.70 5.45
CA ARG A 174 1.09 6.07 5.86
C ARG A 174 0.36 7.12 5.03
N ARG A 175 0.27 6.86 3.73
CA ARG A 175 -0.44 7.76 2.82
C ARG A 175 -1.94 7.76 3.06
N LEU A 176 -2.54 6.60 3.36
CA LEU A 176 -3.99 6.51 3.60
C LEU A 176 -4.42 7.06 4.95
N TYR A 177 -3.58 6.86 5.97
CA TYR A 177 -3.86 7.21 7.36
C TYR A 177 -2.68 7.96 7.97
N PRO A 178 -2.38 9.20 7.55
CA PRO A 178 -1.27 9.97 8.11
C PRO A 178 -1.48 10.27 9.60
N ALA A 179 -0.42 10.15 10.41
CA ALA A 179 -0.49 10.40 11.85
C ALA A 179 -0.69 11.88 12.21
N ASP A 180 -0.33 12.78 11.29
CA ASP A 180 -0.27 14.23 11.42
C ASP A 180 -1.66 14.89 11.44
N GLY A 181 -2.71 14.11 11.14
CA GLY A 181 -4.03 14.66 10.80
C GLY A 181 -4.03 15.42 9.46
N ASP A 182 -2.92 15.38 8.71
CA ASP A 182 -2.81 16.00 7.40
C ASP A 182 -3.88 15.42 6.47
N THR A 183 -4.62 16.31 5.82
CA THR A 183 -5.61 15.89 4.83
C THR A 183 -4.89 15.14 3.73
N PHE A 184 -5.35 13.92 3.46
CA PHE A 184 -4.96 13.11 2.33
C PHE A 184 -5.04 13.91 1.02
N GLU A 185 -3.94 14.56 0.64
CA GLU A 185 -3.76 15.10 -0.70
C GLU A 185 -3.11 14.00 -1.52
N ILE A 186 -3.84 13.48 -2.51
CA ILE A 186 -3.27 12.61 -3.52
C ILE A 186 -2.47 13.52 -4.46
N PRO A 187 -1.12 13.53 -4.44
CA PRO A 187 -0.37 14.22 -5.47
C PRO A 187 -0.85 13.75 -6.84
N PRO A 188 -1.11 14.68 -7.78
CA PRO A 188 -1.51 14.33 -9.13
C PRO A 188 -0.37 13.57 -9.82
N GLY A 189 -0.62 12.30 -10.14
CA GLY A 189 0.30 11.46 -10.88
C GLY A 189 0.77 10.24 -10.09
N CYS A 190 0.68 9.08 -10.75
CA CYS A 190 1.12 7.73 -10.35
C CYS A 190 0.10 6.81 -9.64
N ALA A 191 -0.97 7.31 -9.00
CA ALA A 191 -1.91 6.43 -8.28
C ALA A 191 -3.39 6.51 -8.70
N ILE A 192 -3.80 7.53 -9.46
CA ILE A 192 -5.17 7.65 -9.98
C ILE A 192 -5.09 7.64 -11.50
N GLY A 193 -5.66 6.61 -12.12
CA GLY A 193 -5.90 6.62 -13.57
C GLY A 193 -6.55 7.94 -13.96
N ALA A 194 -6.04 8.58 -15.02
CA ALA A 194 -6.36 9.94 -15.41
C ALA A 194 -7.82 10.34 -15.07
N ARG A 195 -7.99 11.37 -14.23
CA ARG A 195 -9.27 12.04 -14.03
C ARG A 195 -9.87 12.28 -15.42
N ARG A 196 -10.98 11.61 -15.77
CA ARG A 196 -11.79 11.98 -16.93
C ARG A 196 -12.45 13.31 -16.60
N GLY A 197 -11.67 14.38 -16.73
CA GLY A 197 -12.17 15.74 -16.66
C GLY A 197 -13.13 15.93 -17.81
N ASN A 198 -14.40 16.16 -17.48
CA ASN A 198 -15.37 16.67 -18.43
C ASN A 198 -15.00 18.14 -18.67
N SER A 199 -14.08 18.39 -19.61
CA SER A 199 -13.59 19.72 -19.96
C SER A 199 -14.67 20.50 -20.71
N ARG A 200 -15.59 21.07 -19.94
CA ARG A 200 -16.31 22.29 -20.33
C ARG A 200 -16.01 23.37 -19.31
N GLN A 201 -14.76 23.83 -19.31
CA GLN A 201 -14.46 25.16 -18.80
C GLN A 201 -13.61 25.88 -19.83
N ARG A 202 -14.31 26.71 -20.61
CA ARG A 202 -13.74 27.84 -21.35
C ARG A 202 -13.00 28.72 -20.34
N SER A 203 -11.71 28.89 -20.54
CA SER A 203 -11.02 30.12 -20.14
C SER A 203 -9.88 30.35 -21.12
N GLY A 204 -10.03 31.40 -21.93
CA GLY A 204 -8.99 31.86 -22.83
C GLY A 204 -7.76 32.25 -22.02
N PHE A 205 -6.63 31.67 -22.38
CA PHE A 205 -5.31 32.10 -21.93
C PHE A 205 -4.43 32.21 -23.17
N THR A 206 -4.54 33.33 -23.87
CA THR A 206 -3.55 33.75 -24.87
C THR A 206 -2.43 34.43 -24.12
N GLY A 207 -1.41 33.66 -23.76
CA GLY A 207 -0.15 34.15 -23.21
C GLY A 207 0.99 33.48 -23.96
N PHE A 208 1.49 34.15 -24.99
CA PHE A 208 2.78 33.82 -25.61
C PHE A 208 3.86 33.94 -24.54
N MET A 209 4.55 32.85 -24.25
CA MET A 209 5.75 32.86 -23.41
C MET A 209 6.95 32.92 -24.33
N GLU A 210 7.50 34.13 -24.48
CA GLU A 210 8.82 34.35 -25.09
C GLU A 210 9.89 33.68 -24.21
N VAL A 211 10.74 32.88 -24.84
CA VAL A 211 11.97 32.32 -24.27
C VAL A 211 13.08 33.34 -24.46
N PRO A 212 13.73 33.86 -23.40
CA PRO A 212 14.93 34.66 -23.56
C PRO A 212 16.15 33.75 -23.79
N ASP A 213 17.01 34.23 -24.68
CA ASP A 213 18.31 33.67 -25.06
C ASP A 213 19.17 33.24 -23.86
N LEU A 214 19.62 31.98 -23.92
CA LEU A 214 20.66 31.45 -23.04
C LEU A 214 22.01 32.03 -23.48
N THR A 215 22.36 33.20 -22.93
CA THR A 215 23.71 33.75 -23.04
C THR A 215 24.64 32.97 -22.10
N LEU A 216 25.59 32.26 -22.72
CA LEU A 216 26.63 31.46 -22.09
C LEU A 216 27.63 32.37 -21.34
N ILE A 217 27.49 32.52 -20.01
CA ILE A 217 28.49 33.22 -19.19
C ILE A 217 29.57 32.21 -18.77
N LEU A 218 30.73 32.31 -19.41
CA LEU A 218 32.00 31.75 -18.98
C LEU A 218 32.49 32.47 -17.71
N LEU A 219 32.60 31.74 -16.59
CA LEU A 219 33.39 32.16 -15.43
C LEU A 219 34.56 31.19 -15.23
N PRO A 220 35.82 31.66 -15.28
CA PRO A 220 36.99 30.86 -14.94
C PRO A 220 37.54 31.29 -13.59
N PHE A 221 37.28 30.56 -12.50
CA PHE A 221 38.15 30.63 -11.33
C PHE A 221 38.33 29.27 -10.67
N LEU A 222 39.57 28.80 -10.77
CA LEU A 222 40.16 27.68 -10.07
C LEU A 222 40.09 27.89 -8.55
N CYS A 223 39.66 26.86 -7.83
CA CYS A 223 40.01 26.69 -6.42
C CYS A 223 40.60 25.27 -6.23
N PRO A 224 41.93 25.11 -6.09
CA PRO A 224 42.56 23.80 -6.02
C PRO A 224 42.89 23.42 -4.57
N ILE A 225 41.91 23.33 -3.65
CA ILE A 225 42.21 22.89 -2.26
C ILE A 225 41.10 22.02 -1.62
N LEU A 226 40.32 21.26 -2.39
CA LEU A 226 39.28 20.37 -1.82
C LEU A 226 39.22 18.99 -2.50
N PHE A 227 40.37 18.46 -2.91
CA PHE A 227 40.45 17.18 -3.64
C PHE A 227 40.90 15.92 -2.87
N PRO A 228 41.27 15.92 -1.57
CA PRO A 228 41.57 14.64 -0.91
C PRO A 228 40.59 14.34 0.24
N VAL A 229 39.27 14.38 0.01
CA VAL A 229 38.29 13.76 0.95
C VAL A 229 37.19 12.98 0.22
N LEU A 230 36.98 13.19 -1.08
CA LEU A 230 35.91 12.52 -1.85
C LEU A 230 36.35 11.25 -2.61
N VAL A 231 37.46 10.60 -2.23
CA VAL A 231 37.98 9.39 -2.90
C VAL A 231 37.76 8.10 -2.09
N ARG A 232 37.05 8.14 -0.95
CA ARG A 232 36.77 6.93 -0.15
C ARG A 232 35.33 6.39 -0.19
N ILE A 233 34.41 6.98 -0.97
CA ILE A 233 33.01 6.51 -1.03
C ILE A 233 32.49 6.40 -2.48
N LEU A 234 33.33 5.93 -3.41
CA LEU A 234 32.85 5.55 -4.74
C LEU A 234 33.32 4.15 -5.11
N CYS A 235 32.32 3.34 -5.46
CA CYS A 235 32.42 1.94 -5.85
C CYS A 235 33.38 1.77 -7.06
N PRO A 236 34.31 0.78 -7.07
CA PRO A 236 35.29 0.59 -8.14
C PRO A 236 34.70 0.40 -9.54
N SER A 237 33.42 0.01 -9.63
CA SER A 237 32.73 -0.25 -10.90
C SER A 237 32.29 1.01 -11.66
N LEU A 238 32.13 2.16 -10.98
CA LEU A 238 31.68 3.41 -11.63
C LEU A 238 32.85 4.22 -12.21
N LEU A 239 34.08 3.99 -11.73
CA LEU A 239 35.26 4.72 -12.19
C LEU A 239 35.69 4.30 -13.60
N TRP A 240 35.51 3.03 -13.96
CA TRP A 240 35.84 2.53 -15.30
C TRP A 240 34.89 3.06 -16.38
N THR A 241 33.60 3.20 -16.07
CA THR A 241 32.60 3.72 -17.02
C THR A 241 32.84 5.19 -17.35
N LEU A 242 33.25 5.98 -16.34
CA LEU A 242 33.54 7.40 -16.53
C LEU A 242 34.83 7.62 -17.35
N ILE A 243 35.87 6.80 -17.14
CA ILE A 243 37.13 6.86 -17.92
C ILE A 243 36.89 6.43 -19.38
N ALA A 244 36.04 5.44 -19.63
CA ALA A 244 35.67 5.02 -20.98
C ALA A 244 34.87 6.08 -21.74
N MET A 245 33.97 6.81 -21.07
CA MET A 245 33.23 7.92 -21.69
C MET A 245 34.11 9.12 -22.03
N LEU A 246 35.12 9.41 -21.21
CA LEU A 246 36.02 10.55 -21.43
C LEU A 246 37.07 10.28 -22.53
N THR A 247 37.48 9.02 -22.73
CA THR A 247 38.38 8.66 -23.85
C THR A 247 37.65 8.59 -25.19
N ALA A 248 36.37 8.18 -25.23
CA ALA A 248 35.59 8.13 -26.47
C ALA A 248 35.31 9.53 -27.07
N ARG A 249 35.29 10.58 -26.25
CA ARG A 249 35.01 11.96 -26.71
C ARG A 249 36.22 12.68 -27.31
N ARG A 250 37.43 12.11 -27.19
CA ARG A 250 38.69 12.71 -27.69
C ARG A 250 39.12 12.22 -29.08
N GLN A 251 38.33 11.34 -29.72
CA GLN A 251 38.59 10.88 -31.10
C GLN A 251 37.56 11.38 -32.12
N ARG A 252 36.78 12.41 -31.79
CA ARG A 252 35.89 13.12 -32.73
C ARG A 252 36.09 14.63 -32.67
N GLY A 253 37.35 15.05 -32.80
CA GLY A 253 37.78 16.43 -32.96
C GLY A 253 39.07 16.43 -33.76
#